data_AF-A0A970R7B8-F1
#
_entry.id   AF-A0A970R7B8-F1
#
_cell.length_a   1.000
_cell.length_b   1.000
_cell.length_c   1.000
_cell.angle_alpha   90.00
_cell.angle_beta   90.00
_cell.angle_gamma   90.00
#
_symmetry.space_group_name_H-M   'P 1'
#
loop_
_entity.id
_entity.type
_entity.pdbx_description
1 polymer ?
#
loop_
_entity_poly.entity_id
_entity_poly.type
_entity_poly.pdbx_seq_one_letter_code
_entity_poly.pdbx_strand_id
1 'polypeptide(L)'
;NTDDIVIDAQDCWVLPGLIDAHSHLGLFEEKRGQVGDNSNETTEPVTPYIKAIDAINSMDSGFHNAIKTGITSVMTGPGSSNVVGGQFAFIKTNGRCIDDMTVLEPAAMKIAFGENPKVNYGNNNQMPSTKMTIGAMLREELFEARQYADSKNSALTCGNTFTEDFRKECWLPVLNKAIPLKAHVHRADDIQTAIRIAKLFDLRLTLDHCTEGHLIVDKIHRSGFPAIVGPSLASRNKTEVQYLDFKTAGILHKAGIKVAITTDHPVTVIQSLPLCAGIAAKEGLGIDEGLKAITINAAEICNVSSRVGSIEEGKDADIAIFDDNPMKTFTRCLYTIIDGQIVYEDENQ
;
A
#
# COMPACT_ATOMS: atom_id res chain seq x y z
N ASN A 1 -31.68 -25.12 7.34
CA ASN A 1 -30.50 -24.81 8.17
C ASN A 1 -30.96 -23.85 9.24
N THR A 2 -30.75 -24.21 10.51
CA THR A 2 -31.27 -23.47 11.68
C THR A 2 -30.20 -22.65 12.39
N ASP A 3 -29.00 -22.55 11.81
CA ASP A 3 -27.82 -21.91 12.40
C ASP A 3 -27.39 -20.64 11.63
N ASP A 4 -28.21 -20.15 10.70
CA ASP A 4 -27.88 -18.97 9.90
C ASP A 4 -28.18 -17.69 10.71
N ILE A 5 -27.19 -16.80 10.84
CA ILE A 5 -27.39 -15.46 11.40
C ILE A 5 -28.00 -14.58 10.31
N VAL A 6 -29.18 -14.02 10.57
CA VAL A 6 -29.85 -13.08 9.66
C VAL A 6 -29.55 -11.65 10.08
N ILE A 7 -28.88 -10.90 9.20
CA ILE A 7 -28.67 -9.45 9.36
C ILE A 7 -29.69 -8.73 8.48
N ASP A 8 -30.54 -7.91 9.09
CA ASP A 8 -31.42 -7.01 8.35
C ASP A 8 -30.62 -5.77 7.91
N ALA A 9 -30.27 -5.73 6.62
CA ALA A 9 -29.55 -4.63 5.99
C ALA A 9 -30.47 -3.73 5.15
N GLN A 10 -31.79 -3.72 5.42
CA GLN A 10 -32.71 -2.82 4.75
C GLN A 10 -32.27 -1.36 4.91
N ASP A 11 -32.30 -0.62 3.81
CA ASP A 11 -31.88 0.79 3.70
C ASP A 11 -30.41 1.08 4.08
N CYS A 12 -29.61 0.03 4.30
CA CYS A 12 -28.18 0.14 4.59
C CYS A 12 -27.33 0.14 3.31
N TRP A 13 -26.10 0.64 3.44
CA TRP A 13 -25.06 0.49 2.43
C TRP A 13 -24.24 -0.77 2.71
N VAL A 14 -24.35 -1.77 1.83
CA VAL A 14 -23.56 -3.00 1.90
C VAL A 14 -22.44 -2.94 0.88
N LEU A 15 -21.19 -2.95 1.34
CA LEU A 15 -20.00 -2.86 0.52
C LEU A 15 -19.08 -4.07 0.76
N PRO A 16 -18.21 -4.42 -0.20
CA PRO A 16 -17.03 -5.21 0.14
C PRO A 16 -16.24 -4.49 1.23
N GLY A 17 -15.53 -5.25 2.05
CA GLY A 17 -14.65 -4.70 3.07
C GLY A 17 -13.67 -3.67 2.50
N LEU A 18 -13.49 -2.57 3.23
CA LEU A 18 -12.63 -1.47 2.78
C LEU A 18 -11.15 -1.87 2.88
N ILE A 19 -10.33 -1.32 1.99
CA ILE A 19 -8.92 -1.70 1.81
C ILE A 19 -8.05 -0.44 1.82
N ASP A 20 -7.10 -0.37 2.76
CA ASP A 20 -6.01 0.61 2.67
C ASP A 20 -4.84 0.04 1.87
N ALA A 21 -4.58 0.62 0.69
CA ALA A 21 -3.57 0.13 -0.24
C ALA A 21 -2.12 0.47 0.17
N HIS A 22 -1.90 1.29 1.21
CA HIS A 22 -0.58 1.56 1.77
C HIS A 22 -0.69 1.90 3.25
N SER A 23 0.01 1.17 4.11
CA SER A 23 -0.04 1.45 5.53
C SER A 23 1.24 0.99 6.22
N HIS A 24 1.42 1.46 7.45
CA HIS A 24 2.38 0.93 8.41
C HIS A 24 1.68 0.38 9.66
N LEU A 25 0.37 0.07 9.56
CA LEU A 25 -0.43 -0.51 10.63
C LEU A 25 0.24 -1.77 11.20
N GLY A 26 0.38 -1.83 12.53
CA GLY A 26 1.08 -2.88 13.26
C GLY A 26 2.61 -2.79 13.21
N LEU A 27 3.21 -2.08 12.25
CA LEU A 27 4.65 -1.81 12.21
C LEU A 27 5.01 -0.53 12.96
N PHE A 28 4.13 0.47 12.95
CA PHE A 28 4.22 1.67 13.77
C PHE A 28 3.07 1.65 14.77
N GLU A 29 3.33 1.13 15.97
CA GLU A 29 2.31 0.94 16.99
C GLU A 29 1.75 2.27 17.52
N GLU A 30 0.43 2.34 17.66
CA GLU A 30 -0.22 3.48 18.29
C GLU A 30 0.27 3.68 19.74
N LYS A 31 0.52 4.94 20.13
CA LYS A 31 0.86 5.37 21.51
C LYS A 31 2.19 4.84 22.07
N ARG A 32 3.06 4.23 21.25
CA ARG A 32 4.37 3.73 21.70
C ARG A 32 5.55 4.62 21.35
N GLY A 33 5.37 5.58 20.42
CA GLY A 33 6.45 6.43 19.94
C GLY A 33 7.57 5.60 19.28
N GLN A 34 8.81 6.05 19.39
CA GLN A 34 9.96 5.41 18.74
C GLN A 34 10.12 3.91 19.08
N VAL A 35 9.76 3.49 20.29
CA VAL A 35 9.89 2.08 20.71
C VAL A 35 8.95 1.16 19.93
N GLY A 36 7.82 1.68 19.45
CA GLY A 36 6.87 0.92 18.64
C GLY A 36 6.99 1.18 17.15
N ASP A 37 8.01 1.90 16.70
CA ASP A 37 8.26 2.15 15.27
C ASP A 37 9.30 1.15 14.74
N ASN A 38 8.80 0.07 14.15
CA ASN A 38 9.59 -0.93 13.43
C ASN A 38 9.49 -0.74 11.91
N SER A 39 8.98 0.41 11.44
CA SER A 39 8.65 0.60 10.02
C SER A 39 9.87 0.88 9.15
N ASN A 40 11.03 1.26 9.70
CA ASN A 40 12.22 1.60 8.90
C ASN A 40 13.52 1.05 9.50
N GLU A 41 14.21 0.18 8.76
CA GLU A 41 15.58 -0.24 9.08
C GLU A 41 16.59 0.79 8.54
N THR A 42 16.95 1.77 9.35
CA THR A 42 17.72 2.95 8.89
C THR A 42 19.24 2.78 8.92
N THR A 43 19.75 1.58 9.22
CA THR A 43 21.21 1.33 9.27
C THR A 43 21.83 1.05 7.90
N GLU A 44 21.06 0.51 6.95
CA GLU A 44 21.50 0.25 5.57
C GLU A 44 20.46 0.75 4.55
N PRO A 45 20.87 1.44 3.47
CA PRO A 45 19.95 2.05 2.50
C PRO A 45 19.26 1.08 1.55
N VAL A 46 19.71 -0.18 1.50
CA VAL A 46 19.21 -1.22 0.58
C VAL A 46 19.00 -2.51 1.38
N THR A 47 17.75 -2.76 1.80
CA THR A 47 17.37 -3.88 2.66
C THR A 47 16.24 -4.73 2.04
N PRO A 48 16.38 -5.22 0.79
CA PRO A 48 15.27 -5.90 0.09
C PRO A 48 14.81 -7.20 0.76
N TYR A 49 15.68 -7.85 1.54
CA TYR A 49 15.44 -9.15 2.15
C TYR A 49 14.57 -9.10 3.43
N ILE A 50 14.38 -7.92 4.04
CA ILE A 50 13.53 -7.81 5.24
C ILE A 50 12.06 -7.86 4.86
N LYS A 51 11.21 -8.29 5.80
CA LYS A 51 9.79 -8.52 5.57
C LYS A 51 8.95 -7.81 6.62
N ALA A 52 7.82 -7.26 6.17
CA ALA A 52 6.83 -6.67 7.05
C ALA A 52 6.35 -7.65 8.13
N ILE A 53 6.06 -8.90 7.74
CA ILE A 53 5.47 -9.92 8.63
C ILE A 53 6.27 -10.18 9.90
N ASP A 54 7.58 -9.94 9.87
CA ASP A 54 8.47 -10.19 11.01
C ASP A 54 8.28 -9.18 12.16
N ALA A 55 7.59 -8.06 11.90
CA ALA A 55 7.44 -6.96 12.87
C ALA A 55 6.01 -6.40 12.98
N ILE A 56 5.03 -6.93 12.24
CA ILE A 56 3.63 -6.52 12.41
C ILE A 56 3.11 -7.04 13.75
N ASN A 57 2.81 -6.12 14.67
CA ASN A 57 2.15 -6.46 15.93
C ASN A 57 0.62 -6.51 15.73
N SER A 58 0.05 -7.71 15.61
CA SER A 58 -1.40 -7.91 15.46
C SER A 58 -2.23 -7.40 16.65
N MET A 59 -1.60 -7.08 17.78
CA MET A 59 -2.25 -6.56 18.99
C MET A 59 -2.23 -5.02 19.06
N ASP A 60 -1.72 -4.33 18.05
CA ASP A 60 -1.80 -2.87 17.93
C ASP A 60 -3.26 -2.39 17.91
N SER A 61 -3.57 -1.33 18.65
CA SER A 61 -4.94 -0.78 18.73
C SER A 61 -5.45 -0.24 17.40
N GLY A 62 -4.55 0.08 16.47
CA GLY A 62 -4.92 0.47 15.11
C GLY A 62 -5.76 -0.60 14.39
N PHE A 63 -5.56 -1.89 14.66
CA PHE A 63 -6.37 -2.97 14.05
C PHE A 63 -7.84 -2.90 14.49
N HIS A 64 -8.08 -2.63 15.77
CA HIS A 64 -9.44 -2.42 16.28
C HIS A 64 -10.10 -1.19 15.65
N ASN A 65 -9.35 -0.09 15.48
CA ASN A 65 -9.83 1.11 14.81
C ASN A 65 -10.19 0.84 13.34
N ALA A 66 -9.39 0.02 12.64
CA ALA A 66 -9.65 -0.39 11.28
C ALA A 66 -10.96 -1.20 11.16
N ILE A 67 -11.09 -2.28 11.96
CA ILE A 67 -12.27 -3.14 11.96
C ILE A 67 -13.53 -2.33 12.28
N LYS A 68 -13.50 -1.45 13.28
CA LYS A 68 -14.65 -0.62 13.67
C LYS A 68 -15.14 0.32 12.55
N THR A 69 -14.33 0.55 11.52
CA THR A 69 -14.63 1.46 10.41
C THR A 69 -14.87 0.70 9.09
N GLY A 70 -15.07 -0.62 9.14
CA GLY A 70 -15.31 -1.44 7.95
C GLY A 70 -14.07 -1.73 7.12
N ILE A 71 -12.87 -1.45 7.62
CA ILE A 71 -11.61 -1.76 6.95
C ILE A 71 -11.22 -3.19 7.30
N THR A 72 -11.35 -4.10 6.32
CA THR A 72 -11.11 -5.53 6.51
C THR A 72 -9.70 -5.95 6.14
N SER A 73 -9.00 -5.16 5.33
CA SER A 73 -7.66 -5.48 4.85
C SER A 73 -6.77 -4.26 4.67
N VAL A 74 -5.46 -4.47 4.81
CA VAL A 74 -4.44 -3.43 4.57
C VAL A 74 -3.23 -4.03 3.85
N MET A 75 -2.58 -3.23 3.02
CA MET A 75 -1.23 -3.52 2.51
C MET A 75 -0.21 -2.81 3.39
N THR A 76 0.35 -3.54 4.36
CA THR A 76 1.27 -2.99 5.36
C THR A 76 2.72 -3.38 5.10
N GLY A 77 3.65 -2.49 5.40
CA GLY A 77 5.07 -2.75 5.21
C GLY A 77 5.99 -1.57 5.51
N PRO A 78 7.27 -1.69 5.13
CA PRO A 78 8.27 -0.68 5.46
C PRO A 78 7.94 0.74 5.01
N GLY A 79 8.46 1.73 5.72
CA GLY A 79 8.37 3.16 5.43
C GLY A 79 9.19 3.58 4.21
N SER A 80 9.63 4.84 4.22
CA SER A 80 10.29 5.47 3.07
C SER A 80 11.69 5.98 3.38
N SER A 81 12.29 5.51 4.47
CA SER A 81 13.67 5.88 4.80
C SER A 81 14.68 5.35 3.80
N ASN A 82 14.50 4.14 3.28
CA ASN A 82 15.50 3.44 2.48
C ASN A 82 15.31 3.64 0.97
N VAL A 83 16.38 3.50 0.18
CA VAL A 83 16.26 3.39 -1.28
C VAL A 83 15.46 2.14 -1.64
N VAL A 84 15.78 1.02 -0.97
CA VAL A 84 14.98 -0.22 -0.98
C VAL A 84 14.71 -0.60 0.46
N GLY A 85 13.44 -0.59 0.86
CA GLY A 85 13.03 -0.73 2.27
C GLY A 85 12.59 -2.12 2.69
N GLY A 86 12.47 -3.07 1.76
CA GLY A 86 12.02 -4.43 2.05
C GLY A 86 10.60 -4.73 1.55
N GLN A 87 10.05 -5.83 2.04
CA GLN A 87 8.85 -6.45 1.46
C GLN A 87 7.58 -6.11 2.24
N PHE A 88 6.53 -5.70 1.54
CA PHE A 88 5.18 -5.51 2.06
C PHE A 88 4.42 -6.84 2.15
N ALA A 89 3.40 -6.90 3.01
CA ALA A 89 2.40 -7.95 3.05
C ALA A 89 0.99 -7.37 2.89
N PHE A 90 0.08 -8.13 2.28
CA PHE A 90 -1.35 -7.83 2.31
C PHE A 90 -2.01 -8.74 3.33
N ILE A 91 -2.65 -8.13 4.33
CA ILE A 91 -3.20 -8.83 5.49
C ILE A 91 -4.66 -8.43 5.72
N LYS A 92 -5.44 -9.34 6.31
CA LYS A 92 -6.72 -9.05 6.94
C LYS A 92 -6.48 -8.30 8.26
N THR A 93 -7.45 -7.52 8.71
CA THR A 93 -7.32 -6.69 9.93
C THR A 93 -7.75 -7.40 11.21
N ASN A 94 -8.29 -8.61 11.13
CA ASN A 94 -8.69 -9.41 12.29
C ASN A 94 -7.86 -10.68 12.44
N GLY A 95 -7.30 -10.89 13.63
CA GLY A 95 -6.56 -12.08 13.99
C GLY A 95 -5.57 -11.81 15.12
N ARG A 96 -4.95 -12.87 15.63
CA ARG A 96 -3.89 -12.78 16.65
C ARG A 96 -2.58 -13.44 16.21
N CYS A 97 -2.55 -13.94 14.97
CA CYS A 97 -1.43 -14.61 14.35
C CYS A 97 -1.27 -14.01 12.95
N ILE A 98 -0.11 -13.42 12.67
CA ILE A 98 0.14 -12.75 11.40
C ILE A 98 0.08 -13.73 10.22
N ASP A 99 0.53 -14.96 10.43
CA ASP A 99 0.47 -16.02 9.41
C ASP A 99 -0.97 -16.30 8.97
N ASP A 100 -1.92 -16.34 9.92
CA ASP A 100 -3.34 -16.57 9.64
C ASP A 100 -4.02 -15.32 9.02
N MET A 101 -3.54 -14.13 9.37
CA MET A 101 -4.04 -12.87 8.81
C MET A 101 -3.55 -12.61 7.37
N THR A 102 -2.49 -13.30 6.94
CA THR A 102 -1.80 -13.01 5.67
C THR A 102 -2.55 -13.56 4.47
N VAL A 103 -2.81 -12.68 3.49
CA VAL A 103 -3.45 -13.03 2.21
C VAL A 103 -2.42 -13.19 1.10
N LEU A 104 -1.40 -12.30 1.08
CA LEU A 104 -0.32 -12.30 0.10
C LEU A 104 0.98 -11.82 0.73
N GLU A 105 2.02 -12.64 0.67
CA GLU A 105 3.37 -12.33 1.13
C GLU A 105 4.44 -13.01 0.26
N PRO A 106 5.45 -12.28 -0.24
CA PRO A 106 5.50 -10.82 -0.31
C PRO A 106 4.40 -10.29 -1.24
N ALA A 107 3.86 -9.11 -0.94
CA ALA A 107 2.86 -8.44 -1.77
C ALA A 107 3.46 -7.35 -2.68
N ALA A 108 4.57 -6.74 -2.27
CA ALA A 108 5.36 -5.79 -3.08
C ALA A 108 6.75 -5.56 -2.47
N MET A 109 7.65 -4.98 -3.27
CA MET A 109 8.97 -4.51 -2.82
C MET A 109 8.98 -2.99 -2.68
N LYS A 110 9.20 -2.46 -1.47
CA LYS A 110 9.22 -1.02 -1.18
C LYS A 110 10.50 -0.37 -1.68
N ILE A 111 10.34 0.71 -2.44
CA ILE A 111 11.43 1.62 -2.81
C ILE A 111 11.03 3.06 -2.53
N ALA A 112 12.00 3.95 -2.30
CA ALA A 112 11.73 5.36 -2.06
C ALA A 112 12.63 6.30 -2.86
N PHE A 113 12.04 7.42 -3.24
CA PHE A 113 12.70 8.56 -3.86
C PHE A 113 12.45 9.83 -3.03
N GLY A 114 13.00 10.96 -3.47
CA GLY A 114 12.71 12.26 -2.86
C GLY A 114 13.54 12.56 -1.61
N GLU A 115 12.93 13.31 -0.68
CA GLU A 115 13.60 13.87 0.48
C GLU A 115 13.94 12.82 1.54
N ASN A 116 13.04 11.86 1.84
CA ASN A 116 13.20 10.96 2.98
C ASN A 116 14.50 10.14 2.92
N PRO A 117 14.80 9.36 1.86
CA PRO A 117 16.05 8.62 1.80
C PRO A 117 17.28 9.51 1.75
N LYS A 118 17.18 10.67 1.10
CA LYS A 118 18.27 11.64 1.06
C LYS A 118 18.60 12.20 2.45
N VAL A 119 17.58 12.55 3.22
CA VAL A 119 17.72 13.24 4.51
C VAL A 119 18.12 12.26 5.61
N ASN A 120 17.49 11.09 5.66
CA ASN A 120 17.72 10.12 6.74
C ASN A 120 19.16 9.59 6.72
N TYR A 121 19.73 9.27 5.55
CA TYR A 121 21.13 8.86 5.44
C TYR A 121 22.09 10.05 5.37
N GLY A 122 21.72 11.13 4.67
CA GLY A 122 22.57 12.32 4.55
C GLY A 122 22.90 12.97 5.91
N ASN A 123 21.94 13.03 6.83
CA ASN A 123 22.17 13.55 8.19
C ASN A 123 23.11 12.66 9.01
N ASN A 124 23.25 11.38 8.66
CA ASN A 124 24.17 10.43 9.26
C ASN A 124 25.54 10.39 8.55
N ASN A 125 25.80 11.31 7.62
CA ASN A 125 26.97 11.28 6.72
C ASN A 125 27.10 9.98 5.91
N GLN A 126 25.96 9.36 5.56
CA GLN A 126 25.88 8.13 4.80
C GLN A 126 25.25 8.38 3.42
N MET A 127 25.48 7.45 2.49
CA MET A 127 24.77 7.43 1.22
C MET A 127 23.38 6.79 1.40
N PRO A 128 22.34 7.29 0.70
CA PRO A 128 22.36 8.42 -0.23
C PRO A 128 22.21 9.79 0.44
N SER A 129 22.94 10.80 -0.05
CA SER A 129 22.78 12.22 0.32
C SER A 129 22.27 13.10 -0.84
N THR A 130 21.95 12.49 -1.98
CA THR A 130 21.37 13.17 -3.15
C THR A 130 20.35 12.29 -3.88
N LYS A 131 19.44 12.92 -4.65
CA LYS A 131 18.51 12.23 -5.56
C LYS A 131 19.22 11.41 -6.64
N MET A 132 20.39 11.86 -7.10
CA MET A 132 21.19 11.13 -8.08
C MET A 132 21.67 9.79 -7.49
N THR A 133 22.14 9.81 -6.25
CA THR A 133 22.62 8.62 -5.55
C THR A 133 21.48 7.62 -5.31
N ILE A 134 20.29 8.08 -4.92
CA ILE A 134 19.10 7.21 -4.79
C ILE A 134 18.85 6.44 -6.10
N GLY A 135 18.79 7.16 -7.22
CA GLY A 135 18.57 6.54 -8.52
C GLY A 135 19.73 5.65 -8.99
N ALA A 136 20.97 5.93 -8.60
CA ALA A 136 22.12 5.11 -8.94
C ALA A 136 22.11 3.79 -8.16
N MET A 137 21.90 3.84 -6.84
CA MET A 137 21.86 2.67 -5.96
C MET A 137 20.75 1.71 -6.35
N LEU A 138 19.55 2.21 -6.66
CA LEU A 138 18.47 1.35 -7.12
C LEU A 138 18.78 0.68 -8.47
N ARG A 139 19.45 1.39 -9.39
CA ARG A 139 19.85 0.81 -10.69
C ARG A 139 20.91 -0.27 -10.52
N GLU A 140 21.89 -0.04 -9.66
CA GLU A 140 22.94 -1.01 -9.34
C GLU A 140 22.32 -2.27 -8.74
N GLU A 141 21.46 -2.12 -7.72
CA GLU A 141 20.80 -3.25 -7.06
C GLU A 141 19.97 -4.10 -8.04
N LEU A 142 19.15 -3.45 -8.88
CA LEU A 142 18.33 -4.14 -9.88
C LEU A 142 19.18 -4.78 -11.00
N PHE A 143 20.31 -4.16 -11.36
CA PHE A 143 21.25 -4.72 -12.34
C PHE A 143 21.89 -6.00 -11.81
N GLU A 144 22.35 -6.00 -10.57
CA GLU A 144 22.88 -7.19 -9.91
C GLU A 144 21.82 -8.27 -9.74
N ALA A 145 20.60 -7.91 -9.32
CA ALA A 145 19.49 -8.84 -9.18
C ALA A 145 19.13 -9.53 -10.51
N ARG A 146 19.16 -8.80 -11.63
CA ARG A 146 18.96 -9.38 -12.96
C ARG A 146 20.07 -10.35 -13.33
N GLN A 147 21.34 -9.97 -13.14
CA GLN A 147 22.47 -10.87 -13.42
C GLN A 147 22.39 -12.16 -12.59
N TYR A 148 21.96 -12.04 -11.33
CA TYR A 148 21.70 -13.17 -10.46
C TYR A 148 20.59 -14.08 -11.02
N ALA A 149 19.45 -13.51 -11.42
CA ALA A 149 18.33 -14.26 -11.99
C ALA A 149 18.73 -14.97 -13.31
N ASP A 150 19.47 -14.29 -14.18
CA ASP A 150 19.96 -14.87 -15.44
C ASP A 150 20.93 -16.03 -15.18
N SER A 151 21.84 -15.87 -14.21
CA SER A 151 22.77 -16.92 -13.80
C SER A 151 22.06 -18.13 -13.21
N LYS A 152 21.06 -17.90 -12.34
CA LYS A 152 20.20 -18.95 -11.75
C LYS A 152 19.46 -19.72 -12.86
N ASN A 153 18.80 -19.00 -13.77
CA ASN A 153 18.05 -19.60 -14.88
C ASN A 153 18.95 -20.42 -15.81
N SER A 154 20.14 -19.91 -16.13
CA SER A 154 21.11 -20.62 -16.98
C SER A 154 21.59 -21.91 -16.33
N ALA A 155 21.93 -21.89 -15.04
CA ALA A 155 22.37 -23.06 -14.30
C ALA A 155 21.28 -24.15 -14.26
N LEU A 156 20.03 -23.76 -13.91
CA LEU A 156 18.90 -24.68 -13.85
C LEU A 156 18.56 -25.29 -15.22
N THR A 157 18.62 -24.51 -16.30
CA THR A 157 18.36 -25.00 -17.67
C THR A 157 19.41 -26.00 -18.14
N CYS A 158 20.67 -25.85 -17.69
CA CYS A 158 21.77 -26.76 -18.03
C CYS A 158 21.86 -27.98 -17.09
N GLY A 159 20.94 -28.12 -16.12
CA GLY A 159 20.99 -29.19 -15.12
C GLY A 159 22.14 -29.06 -14.11
N ASN A 160 22.74 -27.88 -13.99
CA ASN A 160 23.80 -27.59 -13.03
C ASN A 160 23.20 -27.16 -11.68
N THR A 161 23.96 -27.36 -10.61
CA THR A 161 23.64 -26.77 -9.32
C THR A 161 23.90 -25.27 -9.33
N PHE A 162 23.14 -24.53 -8.53
CA PHE A 162 23.30 -23.09 -8.33
C PHE A 162 23.25 -22.79 -6.84
N THR A 163 24.18 -21.99 -6.34
CA THR A 163 24.19 -21.56 -4.93
C THR A 163 23.38 -20.28 -4.81
N GLU A 164 22.32 -20.32 -4.01
CA GLU A 164 21.44 -19.18 -3.83
C GLU A 164 22.08 -18.09 -2.96
N ASP A 165 21.88 -16.83 -3.35
CA ASP A 165 22.17 -15.66 -2.54
C ASP A 165 20.87 -15.15 -1.92
N PHE A 166 20.75 -15.33 -0.60
CA PHE A 166 19.60 -14.90 0.18
C PHE A 166 19.21 -13.43 -0.07
N ARG A 167 20.18 -12.54 -0.29
CA ARG A 167 19.91 -11.11 -0.51
C ARG A 167 19.37 -10.80 -1.90
N LYS A 168 19.51 -11.72 -2.86
CA LYS A 168 19.03 -11.55 -4.24
C LYS A 168 17.78 -12.35 -4.56
N GLU A 169 17.47 -13.41 -3.79
CA GLU A 169 16.24 -14.22 -3.96
C GLU A 169 14.96 -13.38 -3.90
N CYS A 170 14.90 -12.40 -3.00
CA CYS A 170 13.74 -11.53 -2.83
C CYS A 170 13.40 -10.66 -4.07
N TRP A 171 14.32 -10.53 -5.02
CA TRP A 171 14.06 -9.83 -6.28
C TRP A 171 13.44 -10.69 -7.37
N LEU A 172 13.51 -12.03 -7.27
CA LEU A 172 12.97 -12.91 -8.31
C LEU A 172 11.46 -12.68 -8.53
N PRO A 173 10.60 -12.53 -7.49
CA PRO A 173 9.20 -12.21 -7.69
C PRO A 173 8.97 -10.85 -8.38
N VAL A 174 9.85 -9.87 -8.17
CA VAL A 174 9.78 -8.55 -8.81
C VAL A 174 10.14 -8.65 -10.29
N LEU A 175 11.27 -9.30 -10.59
CA LEU A 175 11.78 -9.51 -11.96
C LEU A 175 10.82 -10.35 -12.81
N ASN A 176 10.15 -11.33 -12.19
CA ASN A 176 9.13 -12.15 -12.83
C ASN A 176 7.74 -11.48 -12.89
N LYS A 177 7.62 -10.22 -12.45
CA LYS A 177 6.37 -9.43 -12.42
C LYS A 177 5.25 -10.05 -11.58
N ALA A 178 5.59 -10.95 -10.66
CA ALA A 178 4.65 -11.54 -9.71
C ALA A 178 4.18 -10.50 -8.68
N ILE A 179 5.10 -9.63 -8.25
CA ILE A 179 4.81 -8.50 -7.36
C ILE A 179 5.34 -7.18 -7.95
N PRO A 180 4.71 -6.03 -7.67
CA PRO A 180 5.19 -4.74 -8.12
C PRO A 180 6.31 -4.20 -7.23
N LEU A 181 7.10 -3.28 -7.79
CA LEU A 181 7.76 -2.25 -6.99
C LEU A 181 6.69 -1.31 -6.42
N LYS A 182 6.79 -0.98 -5.13
CA LYS A 182 5.93 -0.03 -4.44
C LYS A 182 6.71 1.25 -4.16
N ALA A 183 6.56 2.26 -5.01
CA ALA A 183 7.47 3.41 -5.02
C ALA A 183 6.91 4.62 -4.29
N HIS A 184 7.52 4.98 -3.17
CA HIS A 184 7.28 6.25 -2.48
C HIS A 184 7.80 7.41 -3.34
N VAL A 185 6.88 8.21 -3.90
CA VAL A 185 7.20 9.33 -4.79
C VAL A 185 6.26 10.51 -4.54
N HIS A 186 6.85 11.69 -4.32
CA HIS A 186 6.09 12.93 -4.14
C HIS A 186 6.20 13.85 -5.36
N ARG A 187 7.41 14.32 -5.69
CA ARG A 187 7.61 15.30 -6.77
C ARG A 187 7.55 14.70 -8.16
N ALA A 188 7.20 15.53 -9.14
CA ALA A 188 7.10 15.16 -10.54
C ALA A 188 8.42 14.59 -11.13
N ASP A 189 9.58 15.06 -10.68
CA ASP A 189 10.89 14.53 -11.10
C ASP A 189 11.20 13.15 -10.49
N ASP A 190 10.78 12.91 -9.25
CA ASP A 190 10.94 11.61 -8.59
C ASP A 190 10.01 10.56 -9.21
N ILE A 191 8.74 10.92 -9.45
CA ILE A 191 7.76 10.08 -10.17
C ILE A 191 8.33 9.65 -11.53
N GLN A 192 8.84 10.59 -12.33
CA GLN A 192 9.41 10.28 -13.64
C GLN A 192 10.69 9.43 -13.54
N THR A 193 11.46 9.57 -12.47
CA THR A 193 12.64 8.73 -12.23
C THR A 193 12.25 7.30 -11.91
N ALA A 194 11.26 7.10 -11.03
CA ALA A 194 10.70 5.79 -10.72
C ALA A 194 10.17 5.10 -12.00
N ILE A 195 9.36 5.81 -12.80
CA ILE A 195 8.85 5.32 -14.09
C ILE A 195 10.00 4.91 -15.03
N ARG A 196 11.06 5.74 -15.12
CA ARG A 196 12.20 5.48 -16.00
C ARG A 196 12.97 4.23 -15.59
N ILE A 197 13.18 4.01 -14.29
CA ILE A 197 13.86 2.83 -13.77
C ILE A 197 12.98 1.59 -13.98
N ALA A 198 11.68 1.64 -13.64
CA ALA A 198 10.78 0.52 -13.87
C ALA A 198 10.73 0.12 -15.35
N LYS A 199 10.68 1.08 -16.28
CA LYS A 199 10.75 0.79 -17.73
C LYS A 199 12.10 0.23 -18.17
N LEU A 200 13.22 0.72 -17.62
CA LEU A 200 14.56 0.21 -17.92
C LEU A 200 14.69 -1.27 -17.57
N PHE A 201 14.07 -1.68 -16.45
CA PHE A 201 14.12 -3.05 -15.97
C PHE A 201 12.89 -3.90 -16.35
N ASP A 202 11.95 -3.36 -17.11
CA ASP A 202 10.67 -4.00 -17.47
C ASP A 202 9.92 -4.54 -16.23
N LEU A 203 9.66 -3.68 -15.25
CA LEU A 203 9.06 -4.02 -13.96
C LEU A 203 7.63 -3.46 -13.82
N ARG A 204 6.80 -4.12 -13.00
CA ARG A 204 5.56 -3.53 -12.49
C ARG A 204 5.89 -2.50 -11.40
N LEU A 205 5.09 -1.44 -11.32
CA LEU A 205 5.29 -0.32 -10.40
C LEU A 205 3.94 0.23 -9.91
N THR A 206 3.84 0.57 -8.63
CA THR A 206 2.81 1.46 -8.08
C THR A 206 3.45 2.80 -7.70
N LEU A 207 2.78 3.90 -8.03
CA LEU A 207 3.20 5.25 -7.68
C LEU A 207 2.52 5.66 -6.37
N ASP A 208 3.23 5.52 -5.27
CA ASP A 208 2.68 5.74 -3.93
C ASP A 208 2.87 7.18 -3.51
N HIS A 209 1.83 7.73 -2.89
CA HIS A 209 1.58 9.14 -2.60
C HIS A 209 1.31 9.99 -3.85
N CYS A 210 2.19 9.90 -4.85
CA CYS A 210 2.05 10.53 -6.17
C CYS A 210 1.63 12.02 -6.08
N THR A 211 2.18 12.76 -5.12
CA THR A 211 1.67 14.06 -4.69
C THR A 211 1.57 15.09 -5.81
N GLU A 212 2.62 15.21 -6.64
CA GLU A 212 2.65 16.09 -7.80
C GLU A 212 2.22 15.38 -9.10
N GLY A 213 1.61 14.20 -9.01
CA GLY A 213 1.18 13.44 -10.19
C GLY A 213 0.21 14.22 -11.08
N HIS A 214 -0.62 15.08 -10.47
CA HIS A 214 -1.54 15.97 -11.17
C HIS A 214 -0.85 17.01 -12.07
N LEU A 215 0.47 17.24 -11.92
CA LEU A 215 1.24 18.15 -12.78
C LEU A 215 1.81 17.45 -14.04
N ILE A 216 1.85 16.11 -14.04
CA ILE A 216 2.49 15.30 -15.10
C ILE A 216 1.61 14.13 -15.53
N VAL A 217 0.29 14.34 -15.51
CA VAL A 217 -0.75 13.33 -15.78
C VAL A 217 -0.47 12.54 -17.06
N ASP A 218 -0.11 13.23 -18.16
CA ASP A 218 0.22 12.59 -19.44
C ASP A 218 1.38 11.57 -19.34
N LYS A 219 2.36 11.84 -18.47
CA LYS A 219 3.52 10.96 -18.28
C LYS A 219 3.12 9.69 -17.52
N ILE A 220 2.24 9.82 -16.52
CA ILE A 220 1.73 8.70 -15.72
C ILE A 220 0.76 7.86 -16.56
N HIS A 221 -0.18 8.50 -17.27
CA HIS A 221 -1.09 7.79 -18.16
C HIS A 221 -0.31 6.94 -19.19
N ARG A 222 0.70 7.53 -19.85
CA ARG A 222 1.57 6.82 -20.80
C ARG A 222 2.48 5.78 -20.16
N SER A 223 2.66 5.75 -18.84
CA SER A 223 3.41 4.68 -18.19
C SER A 223 2.55 3.46 -17.92
N GLY A 224 1.22 3.61 -17.85
CA GLY A 224 0.29 2.53 -17.53
C GLY A 224 0.35 2.07 -16.07
N PHE A 225 1.03 2.82 -15.20
CA PHE A 225 1.16 2.47 -13.79
C PHE A 225 0.04 3.13 -12.96
N PRO A 226 -0.54 2.41 -11.98
CA PRO A 226 -1.53 2.98 -11.07
C PRO A 226 -0.88 3.92 -10.06
N ALA A 227 -1.72 4.70 -9.38
CA ALA A 227 -1.31 5.58 -8.29
C ALA A 227 -2.09 5.27 -7.00
N ILE A 228 -1.39 5.31 -5.87
CA ILE A 228 -1.99 5.28 -4.53
C ILE A 228 -1.83 6.68 -3.97
N VAL A 229 -2.93 7.44 -3.86
CA VAL A 229 -2.91 8.87 -3.53
C VAL A 229 -3.24 9.06 -2.05
N GLY A 230 -2.39 9.79 -1.35
CA GLY A 230 -2.49 10.02 0.10
C GLY A 230 -1.12 9.94 0.78
N PRO A 231 -1.02 10.31 2.06
CA PRO A 231 -2.09 10.85 2.91
C PRO A 231 -2.36 12.32 2.58
N SER A 232 -3.62 12.65 2.25
CA SER A 232 -4.00 14.06 1.96
C SER A 232 -4.59 14.76 3.19
N LEU A 233 -5.06 14.01 4.19
CA LEU A 233 -5.51 14.52 5.49
C LEU A 233 -4.33 14.63 6.47
N ALA A 234 -3.32 15.40 6.08
CA ALA A 234 -2.08 15.58 6.83
C ALA A 234 -1.50 16.97 6.61
N SER A 235 -0.57 17.39 7.47
CA SER A 235 0.15 18.65 7.27
C SER A 235 1.22 18.52 6.17
N ARG A 236 1.45 19.59 5.42
CA ARG A 236 2.54 19.67 4.42
C ARG A 236 3.86 19.96 5.13
N ASN A 237 4.46 18.94 5.71
CA ASN A 237 5.64 19.05 6.57
C ASN A 237 7.00 19.06 5.81
N LYS A 238 7.00 18.82 4.49
CA LYS A 238 8.19 18.77 3.63
C LYS A 238 8.01 19.62 2.37
N THR A 239 9.10 19.96 1.69
CA THR A 239 9.01 20.77 0.45
C THR A 239 8.36 19.97 -0.68
N GLU A 240 8.68 18.69 -0.80
CA GLU A 240 8.12 17.78 -1.81
C GLU A 240 6.61 17.55 -1.71
N VAL A 241 5.99 17.88 -0.58
CA VAL A 241 4.54 17.78 -0.38
C VAL A 241 3.81 19.13 -0.44
N GLN A 242 4.48 20.21 -0.88
CA GLN A 242 3.89 21.56 -0.93
C GLN A 242 2.61 21.64 -1.79
N TYR A 243 2.47 20.77 -2.80
CA TYR A 243 1.29 20.67 -3.67
C TYR A 243 0.34 19.53 -3.29
N LEU A 244 0.46 18.96 -2.09
CA LEU A 244 -0.48 17.96 -1.58
C LEU A 244 -1.91 18.50 -1.58
N ASP A 245 -2.80 17.80 -2.29
CA ASP A 245 -4.18 18.25 -2.51
C ASP A 245 -5.05 17.05 -2.90
N PHE A 246 -6.27 16.98 -2.33
CA PHE A 246 -7.25 15.92 -2.59
C PHE A 246 -7.69 15.83 -4.05
N LYS A 247 -7.62 16.92 -4.81
CA LYS A 247 -7.95 16.93 -6.25
C LYS A 247 -7.06 16.00 -7.09
N THR A 248 -5.87 15.64 -6.58
CA THR A 248 -4.90 14.81 -7.31
C THR A 248 -5.52 13.50 -7.78
N ALA A 249 -6.28 12.82 -6.90
CA ALA A 249 -6.95 11.57 -7.24
C ALA A 249 -7.94 11.75 -8.40
N GLY A 250 -8.79 12.78 -8.35
CA GLY A 250 -9.77 13.06 -9.39
C GLY A 250 -9.14 13.45 -10.73
N ILE A 251 -8.05 14.22 -10.71
CA ILE A 251 -7.31 14.59 -11.93
C ILE A 251 -6.69 13.35 -12.60
N LEU A 252 -6.06 12.48 -11.81
CA LEU A 252 -5.46 11.25 -12.33
C LEU A 252 -6.53 10.30 -12.89
N HIS A 253 -7.63 10.10 -12.15
CA HIS A 253 -8.73 9.25 -12.59
C HIS A 253 -9.37 9.74 -13.90
N LYS A 254 -9.60 11.05 -14.04
CA LYS A 254 -10.15 11.64 -15.29
C LYS A 254 -9.27 11.38 -16.51
N ALA A 255 -7.98 11.16 -16.31
CA ALA A 255 -7.06 10.76 -17.38
C ALA A 255 -6.96 9.24 -17.57
N GLY A 256 -7.84 8.45 -16.95
CA GLY A 256 -7.86 6.99 -17.07
C GLY A 256 -6.77 6.27 -16.28
N ILE A 257 -6.17 6.93 -15.28
CA ILE A 257 -5.21 6.28 -14.37
C ILE A 257 -6.00 5.64 -13.23
N LYS A 258 -5.73 4.37 -12.94
CA LYS A 258 -6.35 3.67 -11.80
C LYS A 258 -5.79 4.23 -10.48
N VAL A 259 -6.68 4.61 -9.58
CA VAL A 259 -6.33 5.28 -8.32
C VAL A 259 -6.89 4.51 -7.13
N ALA A 260 -6.06 4.32 -6.10
CA ALA A 260 -6.50 4.00 -4.75
C ALA A 260 -6.23 5.18 -3.80
N ILE A 261 -6.97 5.25 -2.70
CA ILE A 261 -6.74 6.21 -1.60
C ILE A 261 -6.06 5.50 -0.45
N THR A 262 -5.18 6.20 0.26
CA THR A 262 -4.49 5.67 1.44
C THR A 262 -4.49 6.65 2.60
N THR A 263 -4.47 6.11 3.83
CA THR A 263 -4.21 6.88 5.05
C THR A 263 -2.72 7.00 5.35
N ASP A 264 -1.87 6.15 4.78
CA ASP A 264 -0.45 6.06 5.13
C ASP A 264 -0.28 5.99 6.65
N HIS A 265 -1.15 5.23 7.32
CA HIS A 265 -1.20 5.16 8.77
C HIS A 265 0.19 4.87 9.34
N PRO A 266 0.68 5.63 10.34
CA PRO A 266 -0.09 6.54 11.20
C PRO A 266 -0.12 8.02 10.78
N VAL A 267 0.33 8.40 9.58
CA VAL A 267 0.35 9.81 9.16
C VAL A 267 -1.06 10.41 9.16
N THR A 268 -2.00 9.70 8.55
CA THR A 268 -3.43 9.85 8.84
C THR A 268 -3.91 8.60 9.58
N VAL A 269 -4.71 8.76 10.62
CA VAL A 269 -5.21 7.61 11.40
C VAL A 269 -6.09 6.69 10.55
N ILE A 270 -5.98 5.37 10.73
CA ILE A 270 -6.51 4.35 9.80
C ILE A 270 -8.03 4.45 9.60
N GLN A 271 -8.76 4.76 10.67
CA GLN A 271 -10.22 4.98 10.66
C GLN A 271 -10.67 6.18 9.81
N SER A 272 -9.75 7.01 9.32
CA SER A 272 -10.07 8.13 8.42
C SER A 272 -10.04 7.76 6.95
N LEU A 273 -9.80 6.49 6.57
CA LEU A 273 -9.79 6.06 5.16
C LEU A 273 -11.08 6.45 4.41
N PRO A 274 -12.29 6.19 4.92
CA PRO A 274 -13.51 6.57 4.22
C PRO A 274 -13.66 8.09 4.10
N LEU A 275 -13.26 8.83 5.14
CA LEU A 275 -13.25 10.29 5.12
C LEU A 275 -12.30 10.84 4.04
N CYS A 276 -11.12 10.25 3.90
CA CYS A 276 -10.16 10.64 2.85
C CYS A 276 -10.75 10.42 1.45
N ALA A 277 -11.41 9.28 1.23
CA ALA A 277 -12.10 8.99 -0.02
C ALA A 277 -13.26 9.97 -0.28
N GLY A 278 -14.02 10.35 0.76
CA GLY A 278 -15.10 11.33 0.65
C GLY A 278 -14.64 12.73 0.26
N ILE A 279 -13.51 13.19 0.83
CA ILE A 279 -12.94 14.48 0.44
C ILE A 279 -12.40 14.41 -0.99
N ALA A 280 -11.74 13.32 -1.39
CA ALA A 280 -11.30 13.13 -2.78
C ALA A 280 -12.48 13.09 -3.77
N ALA A 281 -13.57 12.42 -3.40
CA ALA A 281 -14.82 12.37 -4.17
C ALA A 281 -15.38 13.77 -4.39
N LYS A 282 -15.45 14.58 -3.32
CA LYS A 282 -15.88 15.99 -3.36
C LYS A 282 -14.97 16.85 -4.25
N GLU A 283 -13.66 16.63 -4.21
CA GLU A 283 -12.66 17.37 -5.00
C GLU A 283 -12.50 16.85 -6.44
N GLY A 284 -13.43 16.00 -6.90
CA GLY A 284 -13.58 15.66 -8.32
C GLY A 284 -13.24 14.23 -8.71
N LEU A 285 -12.99 13.33 -7.75
CA LEU A 285 -12.94 11.88 -8.00
C LEU A 285 -14.34 11.31 -8.26
N GLY A 286 -15.39 11.86 -7.63
CA GLY A 286 -16.75 11.34 -7.70
C GLY A 286 -17.03 10.22 -6.68
N ILE A 287 -18.30 10.00 -6.36
CA ILE A 287 -18.71 9.06 -5.30
C ILE A 287 -18.38 7.61 -5.69
N ASP A 288 -18.82 7.15 -6.85
CA ASP A 288 -18.62 5.77 -7.29
C ASP A 288 -17.14 5.39 -7.33
N GLU A 289 -16.31 6.27 -7.89
CA GLU A 289 -14.87 6.04 -7.96
C GLU A 289 -14.20 6.19 -6.58
N GLY A 290 -14.68 7.09 -5.72
CA GLY A 290 -14.25 7.18 -4.33
C GLY A 290 -14.41 5.86 -3.58
N LEU A 291 -15.56 5.18 -3.75
CA LEU A 291 -15.80 3.86 -3.18
C LEU A 291 -14.88 2.80 -3.79
N LYS A 292 -14.71 2.80 -5.13
CA LYS A 292 -13.79 1.86 -5.81
C LYS A 292 -12.35 2.05 -5.35
N ALA A 293 -11.92 3.29 -5.11
CA ALA A 293 -10.56 3.64 -4.68
C ALA A 293 -10.18 3.10 -3.29
N ILE A 294 -11.16 2.71 -2.48
CA ILE A 294 -10.97 2.06 -1.17
C ILE A 294 -11.52 0.62 -1.14
N THR A 295 -11.82 0.05 -2.32
CA THR A 295 -12.31 -1.33 -2.48
C THR A 295 -11.62 -2.00 -3.68
N ILE A 296 -12.30 -2.13 -4.82
CA ILE A 296 -11.81 -2.92 -5.96
C ILE A 296 -10.52 -2.36 -6.58
N ASN A 297 -10.38 -1.04 -6.72
CA ASN A 297 -9.15 -0.47 -7.29
C ASN A 297 -7.96 -0.74 -6.36
N ALA A 298 -8.16 -0.62 -5.04
CA ALA A 298 -7.16 -0.95 -4.05
C ALA A 298 -6.76 -2.43 -4.14
N ALA A 299 -7.75 -3.34 -4.21
CA ALA A 299 -7.48 -4.77 -4.37
C ALA A 299 -6.72 -5.11 -5.66
N GLU A 300 -7.06 -4.48 -6.78
CA GLU A 300 -6.38 -4.69 -8.06
C GLU A 300 -4.94 -4.15 -8.04
N ILE A 301 -4.73 -2.97 -7.45
CA ILE A 301 -3.40 -2.37 -7.28
C ILE A 301 -2.53 -3.24 -6.37
N CYS A 302 -3.12 -3.79 -5.31
CA CYS A 302 -2.46 -4.70 -4.37
C CYS A 302 -2.35 -6.15 -4.87
N ASN A 303 -2.82 -6.46 -6.09
CA ASN A 303 -2.74 -7.79 -6.71
C ASN A 303 -3.50 -8.89 -5.93
N VAL A 304 -4.62 -8.54 -5.32
CA VAL A 304 -5.47 -9.44 -4.51
C VAL A 304 -6.95 -9.39 -4.89
N SER A 305 -7.29 -8.77 -6.03
CA SER A 305 -8.68 -8.63 -6.51
C SER A 305 -9.38 -9.95 -6.85
N SER A 306 -8.65 -11.06 -6.94
CA SER A 306 -9.24 -12.40 -7.04
C SER A 306 -9.84 -12.89 -5.71
N ARG A 307 -9.50 -12.27 -4.58
CA ARG A 307 -9.97 -12.65 -3.24
C ARG A 307 -10.84 -11.60 -2.58
N VAL A 308 -10.52 -10.30 -2.73
CA VAL A 308 -11.21 -9.21 -2.00
C VAL A 308 -11.53 -8.01 -2.91
N GLY A 309 -12.27 -7.04 -2.38
CA GLY A 309 -12.52 -5.74 -3.01
C GLY A 309 -13.82 -5.63 -3.82
N SER A 310 -14.59 -6.71 -3.97
CA SER A 310 -15.96 -6.70 -4.52
C SER A 310 -16.79 -7.84 -3.92
N ILE A 311 -18.12 -7.68 -3.94
CA ILE A 311 -19.06 -8.72 -3.55
C ILE A 311 -19.40 -9.52 -4.81
N GLU A 312 -18.65 -10.58 -5.05
CA GLU A 312 -18.79 -11.49 -6.20
C GLU A 312 -18.62 -12.94 -5.71
N GLU A 313 -19.31 -13.89 -6.35
CA GLU A 313 -19.19 -15.30 -6.01
C GLU A 313 -17.73 -15.78 -6.11
N GLY A 314 -17.28 -16.55 -5.11
CA GLY A 314 -15.92 -17.11 -5.04
C GLY A 314 -14.87 -16.20 -4.39
N LYS A 315 -15.22 -14.95 -4.03
CA LYS A 315 -14.38 -14.07 -3.22
C LYS A 315 -14.56 -14.31 -1.72
N ASP A 316 -13.59 -13.87 -0.93
CA ASP A 316 -13.67 -13.90 0.53
C ASP A 316 -14.89 -13.09 0.99
N ALA A 317 -15.60 -13.59 2.00
CA ALA A 317 -16.78 -12.92 2.57
C ALA A 317 -16.37 -11.78 3.51
N ASP A 318 -15.64 -10.81 2.96
CA ASP A 318 -15.25 -9.56 3.59
C ASP A 318 -16.27 -8.48 3.24
N ILE A 319 -17.11 -8.11 4.20
CA ILE A 319 -18.26 -7.23 3.98
C ILE A 319 -18.30 -6.16 5.08
N ALA A 320 -18.58 -4.92 4.70
CA ALA A 320 -18.84 -3.84 5.62
C ALA A 320 -20.24 -3.25 5.35
N ILE A 321 -21.02 -3.09 6.42
CA ILE A 321 -22.40 -2.59 6.36
C ILE A 321 -22.46 -1.26 7.09
N PHE A 322 -23.07 -0.25 6.47
CA PHE A 322 -23.16 1.11 6.99
C PHE A 322 -24.59 1.64 6.96
N ASP A 323 -24.91 2.57 7.85
CA ASP A 323 -26.24 3.23 7.93
C ASP A 323 -26.46 4.30 6.83
N ASP A 324 -25.41 4.74 6.15
CA ASP A 324 -25.42 5.63 4.99
C ASP A 324 -24.09 5.44 4.23
N ASN A 325 -23.80 6.28 3.23
CA ASN A 325 -22.57 6.23 2.46
C ASN A 325 -21.33 6.41 3.38
N PRO A 326 -20.40 5.43 3.42
CA PRO A 326 -19.26 5.41 4.35
C PRO A 326 -18.32 6.62 4.24
N MET A 327 -18.37 7.35 3.12
CA MET A 327 -17.55 8.54 2.90
C MET A 327 -18.10 9.81 3.57
N LYS A 328 -19.27 9.75 4.21
CA LYS A 328 -19.85 10.86 4.98
C LYS A 328 -19.39 10.79 6.44
N THR A 329 -19.18 11.95 7.06
CA THR A 329 -18.64 12.05 8.42
C THR A 329 -19.54 11.46 9.51
N PHE A 330 -20.87 11.47 9.32
CA PHE A 330 -21.82 10.98 10.33
C PHE A 330 -22.20 9.51 10.16
N THR A 331 -21.69 8.86 9.13
CA THR A 331 -22.00 7.45 8.85
C THR A 331 -21.34 6.54 9.86
N ARG A 332 -22.09 5.53 10.30
CA ARG A 332 -21.63 4.49 11.21
C ARG A 332 -21.44 3.19 10.45
N CYS A 333 -20.34 2.51 10.73
CA CYS A 333 -20.20 1.11 10.37
C CYS A 333 -21.05 0.31 11.35
N LEU A 334 -22.05 -0.41 10.86
CA LEU A 334 -22.93 -1.25 11.64
C LEU A 334 -22.32 -2.64 11.85
N TYR A 335 -21.71 -3.19 10.79
CA TYR A 335 -21.07 -4.50 10.81
C TYR A 335 -19.78 -4.50 10.01
N THR A 336 -18.79 -5.22 10.53
CA THR A 336 -17.61 -5.65 9.76
C THR A 336 -17.52 -7.15 9.82
N ILE A 337 -17.47 -7.77 8.64
CA ILE A 337 -17.44 -9.21 8.45
C ILE A 337 -16.14 -9.53 7.73
N ILE A 338 -15.37 -10.49 8.23
CA ILE A 338 -14.13 -10.97 7.62
C ILE A 338 -14.21 -12.49 7.53
N ASP A 339 -13.98 -13.02 6.32
CA ASP A 339 -14.10 -14.46 6.03
C ASP A 339 -15.43 -15.07 6.54
N GLY A 340 -16.52 -14.30 6.43
CA GLY A 340 -17.87 -14.69 6.85
C GLY A 340 -18.15 -14.63 8.35
N GLN A 341 -17.19 -14.16 9.16
CA GLN A 341 -17.36 -13.98 10.60
C GLN A 341 -17.61 -12.52 10.95
N ILE A 342 -18.64 -12.24 11.76
CA ILE A 342 -18.85 -10.89 12.31
C ILE A 342 -17.74 -10.60 13.31
N VAL A 343 -16.83 -9.69 12.94
CA VAL A 343 -15.70 -9.27 13.78
C VAL A 343 -15.97 -7.95 14.50
N TYR A 344 -17.01 -7.22 14.07
CA TYR A 344 -17.54 -6.04 14.74
C TYR A 344 -19.03 -5.87 14.45
N GLU A 345 -19.75 -5.50 15.49
CA GLU A 345 -21.16 -5.09 15.49
C GLU A 345 -21.27 -3.82 16.32
N ASP A 346 -21.99 -2.83 15.82
CA ASP A 346 -22.23 -1.58 16.52
C ASP A 346 -23.32 -1.76 17.59
N GLU A 347 -22.95 -1.66 18.87
CA GLU A 347 -23.85 -1.91 20.00
C GLU A 347 -24.94 -0.84 20.20
N ASN A 348 -24.92 0.27 19.47
CA ASN A 348 -25.97 1.31 19.56
C ASN A 348 -26.92 1.33 18.36
N GLN A 349 -27.33 0.15 17.90
CA GLN A 349 -28.46 -0.04 16.99
C GLN A 349 -29.81 0.31 17.66
#